data_AF-A0A5D5AGL4-F1
#
_entry.id   AF-A0A5D5AGL4-F1
#
_cell.length_a   1.000
_cell.length_b   1.000
_cell.length_c   1.000
_cell.angle_alpha   90.00
_cell.angle_beta   90.00
_cell.angle_gamma   90.00
#
_symmetry.space_group_name_H-M   'P 1'
#
loop_
_entity.id
_entity.type
_entity.pdbx_description
1 polymer ?
#
loop_
_entity_poly.entity_id
_entity_poly.type
_entity_poly.pdbx_seq_one_letter_code
_entity_poly.pdbx_strand_id
1 'polypeptide(L)'
;MSSTRSDTSENTATSHKTAVREFLRTHGEVASKEQLRAGTSVPAWYIDQIASTDAFYTSLNHHGRYVASKHVVGHRSTHDGFWRPEVDDGVAVFHRKEDTKSTLKHLAFRRPSGLTPAEAHDLLGRRCYRPLRKLAEQQEIHAVDWQNTTLYLHSWPSRRDDQLSQRQTDQPTDVTPEEPAKNGYLYRDELLATFLSVAVSQIQSIPPERAAALVLRQFEGDSFDALERRIRRNHSFRDALGYVEPEDVPDGTSLWRAFDDLQPDELRDCLQSMCGELLDDHDHAGEFIIIDGTHISAWANTREEIENGDVEGASWGKHEGSFYGYKVFLVVDAASELPVAITMETGKRNDTVAFEPLIEEFEERYDTDELQAALADAGFDSQGNREFCQDQLDCPLLTSINPRRSSPLATIKEEIKELFEEHGEEIESPYDALERLPQEQLSEYGVEAGSVEETYIFQAIKERMHRHLRAGVERVFSRLKSFTGLDRVRARKEDNVETHVVLSAVALVAGSLTAKRQGKPGLIRSPGRLI
;
A
#
# COMPACT_ATOMS: atom_id res chain seq x y z
N MET A 1 46.53 38.94 -17.83
CA MET A 1 45.32 39.73 -17.53
C MET A 1 44.20 39.26 -18.45
N SER A 2 43.32 38.37 -17.98
CA SER A 2 42.11 37.93 -18.71
C SER A 2 41.13 37.25 -17.74
N SER A 3 40.53 38.02 -16.83
CA SER A 3 39.46 37.51 -15.95
C SER A 3 38.26 38.46 -15.79
N THR A 4 38.34 39.70 -16.27
CA THR A 4 37.34 40.73 -15.92
C THR A 4 36.00 40.60 -16.64
N ARG A 5 35.90 39.88 -17.78
CA ARG A 5 34.64 39.74 -18.53
C ARG A 5 33.71 38.63 -18.02
N SER A 6 34.24 37.62 -17.31
CA SER A 6 33.44 36.51 -16.77
C SER A 6 32.65 36.96 -15.55
N ASP A 7 33.34 37.58 -14.59
CA ASP A 7 32.79 38.02 -13.31
C ASP A 7 31.66 39.04 -13.45
N THR A 8 31.74 39.98 -14.42
CA THR A 8 30.68 40.99 -14.61
C THR A 8 29.40 40.36 -15.18
N SER A 9 29.52 39.34 -16.04
CA SER A 9 28.37 38.67 -16.65
C SER A 9 27.62 37.76 -15.66
N GLU A 10 28.36 37.05 -14.81
CA GLU A 10 27.78 36.21 -13.75
C GLU A 10 27.08 37.04 -12.67
N ASN A 11 27.66 38.19 -12.30
CA ASN A 11 27.06 39.10 -11.33
C ASN A 11 25.76 39.72 -11.85
N THR A 12 25.69 40.00 -13.16
CA THR A 12 24.49 40.55 -13.82
C THR A 12 23.37 39.51 -13.95
N ALA A 13 23.69 38.27 -14.35
CA ALA A 13 22.70 37.19 -14.44
C ALA A 13 22.14 36.79 -13.06
N THR A 14 22.98 36.85 -12.03
CA THR A 14 22.57 36.62 -10.63
C THR A 14 21.64 37.73 -10.14
N SER A 15 21.94 38.99 -10.46
CA SER A 15 21.06 40.13 -10.17
C SER A 15 19.68 40.00 -10.81
N HIS A 16 19.62 39.65 -12.11
CA HIS A 16 18.35 39.41 -12.81
C HIS A 16 17.54 38.27 -12.17
N LYS A 17 18.20 37.17 -11.82
CA LYS A 17 17.57 36.03 -11.13
C LYS A 17 16.97 36.43 -9.79
N THR A 18 17.65 37.25 -9.00
CA THR A 18 17.15 37.75 -7.71
C THR A 18 15.93 38.63 -7.91
N ALA A 19 16.00 39.59 -8.86
CA ALA A 19 14.88 40.49 -9.15
C ALA A 19 13.60 39.74 -9.58
N VAL A 20 13.71 38.73 -10.45
CA VAL A 20 12.54 37.92 -10.83
C VAL A 20 11.99 37.12 -9.64
N ARG A 21 12.85 36.56 -8.77
CA ARG A 21 12.39 35.82 -7.59
C ARG A 21 11.65 36.69 -6.60
N GLU A 22 12.14 37.90 -6.35
CA GLU A 22 11.49 38.86 -5.46
C GLU A 22 10.13 39.29 -6.01
N PHE A 23 10.05 39.55 -7.31
CA PHE A 23 8.78 39.87 -7.98
C PHE A 23 7.76 38.74 -7.85
N LEU A 24 8.17 37.49 -8.13
CA LEU A 24 7.28 36.33 -8.00
C LEU A 24 6.76 36.17 -6.55
N ARG A 25 7.59 36.39 -5.53
CA ARG A 25 7.18 36.28 -4.13
C ARG A 25 6.07 37.26 -3.74
N THR A 26 6.06 38.45 -4.34
CA THR A 26 5.05 39.49 -4.03
C THR A 26 3.80 39.39 -4.91
N HIS A 27 3.80 38.53 -5.93
CA HIS A 27 2.74 38.40 -6.93
C HIS A 27 2.22 36.96 -7.05
N GLY A 28 1.95 36.29 -5.93
CA GLY A 28 1.31 34.97 -5.94
C GLY A 28 2.17 33.83 -6.50
N GLU A 29 3.50 34.00 -6.51
CA GLU A 29 4.50 32.99 -6.90
C GLU A 29 4.52 32.56 -8.38
N VAL A 30 3.63 33.13 -9.21
CA VAL A 30 3.58 32.98 -10.66
C VAL A 30 3.33 34.34 -11.30
N ALA A 31 4.01 34.64 -12.41
CA ALA A 31 3.77 35.87 -13.16
C ALA A 31 3.93 35.64 -14.67
N SER A 32 3.21 36.41 -15.47
CA SER A 32 3.40 36.42 -16.93
C SER A 32 4.73 37.11 -17.27
N LYS A 33 5.34 36.73 -18.40
CA LYS A 33 6.51 37.42 -18.94
C LYS A 33 6.26 38.91 -19.16
N GLU A 34 5.02 39.31 -19.44
CA GLU A 34 4.65 40.71 -19.60
C GLU A 34 4.63 41.46 -18.26
N GLN A 35 4.05 40.86 -17.22
CA GLN A 35 4.11 41.38 -15.85
C GLN A 35 5.56 41.53 -15.38
N LEU A 36 6.42 40.55 -15.68
CA LEU A 36 7.84 40.63 -15.36
C LEU A 36 8.56 41.78 -16.09
N ARG A 37 8.24 42.00 -17.38
CA ARG A 37 8.83 43.12 -18.16
C ARG A 37 8.34 44.48 -17.66
N ALA A 38 7.09 44.59 -17.23
CA ALA A 38 6.51 45.82 -16.74
C ALA A 38 6.93 46.13 -15.29
N GLY A 39 7.10 45.09 -14.46
CA GLY A 39 7.29 45.19 -13.02
C GLY A 39 8.72 45.01 -12.53
N THR A 40 9.68 44.72 -13.42
CA THR A 40 11.10 44.56 -13.05
C THR A 40 12.02 45.33 -13.99
N SER A 41 13.23 45.64 -13.53
CA SER A 41 14.30 46.24 -14.37
C SER A 41 15.04 45.21 -15.22
N VAL A 42 14.56 43.96 -15.26
CA VAL A 42 15.24 42.86 -15.95
C VAL A 42 15.08 43.00 -17.47
N PRO A 43 16.17 42.92 -18.26
CA PRO A 43 16.10 43.05 -19.71
C PRO A 43 15.19 42.00 -20.37
N ALA A 44 14.47 42.42 -21.42
CA ALA A 44 13.53 41.56 -22.15
C ALA A 44 14.17 40.25 -22.67
N TRP A 45 15.42 40.31 -23.16
CA TRP A 45 16.13 39.13 -23.66
C TRP A 45 16.30 38.04 -22.58
N TYR A 46 16.48 38.42 -21.32
CA TYR A 46 16.63 37.49 -20.20
C TYR A 46 15.28 36.84 -19.87
N ILE A 47 14.20 37.64 -19.85
CA ILE A 47 12.84 37.16 -19.62
C ILE A 47 12.39 36.21 -20.75
N ASP A 48 12.79 36.49 -21.99
CA ASP A 48 12.49 35.62 -23.13
C ASP A 48 13.17 34.26 -23.00
N GLN A 49 14.44 34.26 -22.60
CA GLN A 49 15.27 33.08 -22.40
C GLN A 49 15.16 32.47 -20.99
N ILE A 50 14.21 32.92 -20.16
CA ILE A 50 14.18 32.54 -18.75
C ILE A 50 14.01 31.02 -18.53
N ALA A 51 13.40 30.32 -19.48
CA ALA A 51 13.24 28.87 -19.48
C ALA A 51 14.57 28.11 -19.65
N SER A 52 15.61 28.70 -20.24
CA SER A 52 16.93 28.09 -20.34
C SER A 52 17.81 28.37 -19.12
N THR A 53 17.28 29.07 -18.12
CA THR A 53 17.97 29.30 -16.85
C THR A 53 17.62 28.18 -15.86
N ASP A 54 18.57 27.78 -15.03
CA ASP A 54 18.36 26.72 -14.04
C ASP A 54 17.49 27.15 -12.84
N ALA A 55 16.89 28.34 -12.87
CA ALA A 55 16.22 28.93 -11.72
C ALA A 55 14.68 28.93 -11.83
N PHE A 56 14.13 28.82 -13.04
CA PHE A 56 12.72 29.04 -13.31
C PHE A 56 12.13 27.99 -14.24
N TYR A 57 10.84 27.74 -14.08
CA TYR A 57 10.02 26.99 -15.00
C TYR A 57 9.08 27.92 -15.76
N THR A 58 8.65 27.46 -16.93
CA THR A 58 7.63 28.15 -17.72
C THR A 58 6.42 27.25 -17.95
N SER A 59 5.25 27.85 -18.04
CA SER A 59 3.99 27.12 -18.18
C SER A 59 3.97 26.24 -19.44
N LEU A 60 3.58 24.98 -19.27
CA LEU A 60 3.50 23.99 -20.34
C LEU A 60 2.38 24.30 -21.34
N ASN A 61 1.24 24.82 -20.89
CA ASN A 61 0.03 25.07 -21.71
C ASN A 61 -0.08 26.47 -22.31
N HIS A 62 0.50 27.50 -21.70
CA HIS A 62 0.46 28.87 -22.24
C HIS A 62 1.71 29.23 -23.05
N HIS A 63 2.28 28.29 -23.80
CA HIS A 63 3.47 28.53 -24.64
C HIS A 63 4.66 29.18 -23.88
N GLY A 64 4.83 28.83 -22.61
CA GLY A 64 5.87 29.40 -21.75
C GLY A 64 5.66 30.87 -21.35
N ARG A 65 4.42 31.39 -21.43
CA ARG A 65 4.08 32.77 -21.06
C ARG A 65 4.20 33.03 -19.57
N TYR A 66 3.83 32.08 -18.72
CA TYR A 66 3.92 32.23 -17.27
C TYR A 66 5.22 31.62 -16.75
N VAL A 67 5.78 32.26 -15.72
CA VAL A 67 7.06 31.95 -15.11
C VAL A 67 6.85 31.70 -13.62
N ALA A 68 7.51 30.66 -13.11
CA ALA A 68 7.54 30.35 -11.69
C ALA A 68 8.93 29.87 -11.27
N SER A 69 9.27 29.98 -9.99
CA SER A 69 10.56 29.49 -9.50
C SER A 69 10.58 27.97 -9.38
N LYS A 70 11.72 27.32 -9.68
CA LYS A 70 11.87 25.86 -9.47
C LYS A 70 11.60 25.46 -8.01
N HIS A 71 11.93 26.33 -7.06
CA HIS A 71 11.67 26.10 -5.64
C HIS A 71 10.17 25.99 -5.34
N VAL A 72 9.36 26.93 -5.83
CA VAL A 72 7.90 26.91 -5.65
C VAL A 72 7.29 25.69 -6.31
N VAL A 73 7.65 25.41 -7.57
CA VAL A 73 7.13 24.22 -8.26
C VAL A 73 7.58 22.95 -7.53
N GLY A 74 8.80 22.90 -7.01
CA GLY A 74 9.27 21.81 -6.15
C GLY A 74 8.37 21.58 -4.94
N HIS A 75 8.00 22.63 -4.20
CA HIS A 75 7.23 22.52 -2.95
C HIS A 75 5.72 22.37 -3.14
N ARG A 76 5.16 23.04 -4.15
CA ARG A 76 3.71 23.06 -4.40
C ARG A 76 3.24 22.06 -5.44
N SER A 77 4.15 21.31 -6.06
CA SER A 77 3.73 20.24 -6.97
C SER A 77 3.03 19.12 -6.20
N THR A 78 1.97 18.61 -6.80
CA THR A 78 1.30 17.36 -6.43
C THR A 78 2.27 16.17 -6.53
N HIS A 79 1.85 15.02 -6.01
CA HIS A 79 2.67 13.80 -5.99
C HIS A 79 3.11 13.33 -7.40
N ASP A 80 2.28 13.58 -8.41
CA ASP A 80 2.53 13.35 -9.83
C ASP A 80 3.36 14.48 -10.49
N GLY A 81 3.84 15.44 -9.70
CA GLY A 81 4.83 16.43 -10.11
C GLY A 81 4.27 17.69 -10.75
N PHE A 82 2.95 17.93 -10.68
CA PHE A 82 2.30 19.09 -11.29
C PHE A 82 1.97 20.20 -10.30
N TRP A 83 2.12 21.45 -10.73
CA TRP A 83 1.57 22.60 -10.03
C TRP A 83 0.72 23.44 -10.98
N ARG A 84 -0.49 23.81 -10.54
CA ARG A 84 -1.53 24.41 -11.39
C ARG A 84 -2.11 25.69 -10.78
N PRO A 85 -1.36 26.80 -10.73
CA PRO A 85 -1.88 28.06 -10.21
C PRO A 85 -2.89 28.71 -11.17
N GLU A 86 -3.85 29.43 -10.60
CA GLU A 86 -4.73 30.35 -11.33
C GLU A 86 -3.94 31.54 -11.85
N VAL A 87 -4.27 31.97 -13.07
CA VAL A 87 -3.64 33.08 -13.78
C VAL A 87 -4.70 33.85 -14.59
N ASP A 88 -4.33 35.03 -15.10
CA ASP A 88 -5.25 35.98 -15.74
C ASP A 88 -6.11 35.37 -16.88
N ASP A 89 -5.60 34.36 -17.59
CA ASP A 89 -6.30 33.68 -18.70
C ASP A 89 -6.56 32.18 -18.44
N GLY A 90 -6.74 31.80 -17.18
CA GLY A 90 -7.17 30.45 -16.77
C GLY A 90 -6.23 29.81 -15.75
N VAL A 91 -5.75 28.61 -16.05
CA VAL A 91 -4.87 27.85 -15.14
C VAL A 91 -3.56 27.53 -15.85
N ALA A 92 -2.45 28.04 -15.31
CA ALA A 92 -1.13 27.71 -15.83
C ALA A 92 -0.68 26.36 -15.32
N VAL A 93 -0.09 25.51 -16.18
CA VAL A 93 0.38 24.18 -15.80
C VAL A 93 1.90 24.14 -15.77
N PHE A 94 2.47 23.78 -14.62
CA PHE A 94 3.91 23.54 -14.43
C PHE A 94 4.13 22.09 -14.02
N HIS A 95 5.32 21.56 -14.33
CA HIS A 95 5.69 20.20 -13.93
C HIS A 95 7.18 20.12 -13.56
N ARG A 96 7.54 19.26 -12.60
CA ARG A 96 8.93 19.04 -12.15
C ARG A 96 9.89 18.54 -13.23
N LYS A 97 9.37 18.06 -14.37
CA LYS A 97 10.18 17.68 -15.56
C LYS A 97 10.40 18.82 -16.55
N GLU A 98 10.01 20.04 -16.17
CA GLU A 98 10.32 21.32 -16.82
C GLU A 98 9.66 21.55 -18.18
N ASP A 99 9.78 20.60 -19.09
CA ASP A 99 9.29 20.68 -20.46
C ASP A 99 8.26 19.60 -20.79
N THR A 100 7.52 19.82 -21.88
CA THR A 100 6.43 18.92 -22.32
C THR A 100 6.94 17.54 -22.69
N LYS A 101 8.10 17.42 -23.35
CA LYS A 101 8.63 16.14 -23.81
C LYS A 101 9.01 15.28 -22.60
N SER A 102 9.79 15.83 -21.69
CA SER A 102 10.25 15.18 -20.46
C SER A 102 9.09 14.81 -19.55
N THR A 103 8.07 15.67 -19.46
CA THR A 103 6.83 15.41 -18.71
C THR A 103 6.04 14.25 -19.30
N LEU A 104 5.80 14.23 -20.61
CA LEU A 104 5.03 13.16 -21.25
C LEU A 104 5.73 11.80 -21.15
N LYS A 105 7.05 11.76 -21.32
CA LYS A 105 7.84 10.54 -21.10
C LYS A 105 7.73 10.05 -19.65
N HIS A 106 7.84 10.97 -18.69
CA HIS A 106 7.69 10.63 -17.28
C HIS A 106 6.31 10.02 -16.96
N LEU A 107 5.24 10.63 -17.49
CA LEU A 107 3.87 10.15 -17.28
C LEU A 107 3.63 8.79 -17.93
N ALA A 108 4.10 8.58 -19.17
CA ALA A 108 4.00 7.29 -19.84
C ALA A 108 4.70 6.16 -19.06
N PHE A 109 5.76 6.49 -18.29
CA PHE A 109 6.52 5.51 -17.52
C PHE A 109 5.96 5.25 -16.13
N ARG A 110 5.38 6.26 -15.48
CA ARG A 110 5.02 6.19 -14.06
C ARG A 110 3.55 5.90 -13.82
N ARG A 111 2.68 6.16 -14.80
CA ARG A 111 1.26 5.82 -14.65
C ARG A 111 1.08 4.31 -14.77
N PRO A 112 0.38 3.66 -13.81
CA PRO A 112 0.12 2.23 -13.85
C PRO A 112 -0.53 1.76 -15.14
N SER A 113 -1.34 2.59 -15.79
CA SER A 113 -2.16 2.19 -16.95
C SER A 113 -1.72 2.87 -18.25
N GLY A 114 -0.46 3.29 -18.30
CA GLY A 114 0.07 4.08 -19.42
C GLY A 114 -0.58 5.46 -19.56
N LEU A 115 -0.50 6.01 -20.77
CA LEU A 115 -0.97 7.35 -21.06
C LEU A 115 -1.59 7.44 -22.46
N THR A 116 -2.82 7.91 -22.54
CA THR A 116 -3.46 8.25 -23.83
C THR A 116 -3.28 9.74 -24.18
N PRO A 117 -3.42 10.14 -25.46
CA PRO A 117 -3.44 11.55 -25.86
C PRO A 117 -4.49 12.39 -25.15
N ALA A 118 -5.66 11.83 -24.87
CA ALA A 118 -6.75 12.51 -24.16
C ALA A 118 -6.38 12.75 -22.69
N GLU A 119 -5.88 11.74 -21.98
CA GLU A 119 -5.42 11.91 -20.60
C GLU A 119 -4.24 12.87 -20.50
N ALA A 120 -3.31 12.81 -21.45
CA ALA A 120 -2.21 13.77 -21.54
C ALA A 120 -2.73 15.19 -21.79
N HIS A 121 -3.81 15.33 -22.58
CA HIS A 121 -4.46 16.62 -22.82
C HIS A 121 -5.08 17.18 -21.55
N ASP A 122 -5.84 16.36 -20.82
CA ASP A 122 -6.46 16.73 -19.55
C ASP A 122 -5.40 17.17 -18.52
N LEU A 123 -4.32 16.40 -18.39
CA LEU A 123 -3.27 16.67 -17.40
C LEU A 123 -2.47 17.94 -17.70
N LEU A 124 -2.13 18.15 -18.99
CA LEU A 124 -1.26 19.26 -19.40
C LEU A 124 -2.04 20.49 -19.86
N GLY A 125 -3.37 20.43 -20.05
CA GLY A 125 -4.17 21.53 -20.56
C GLY A 125 -3.82 21.94 -22.00
N ARG A 126 -3.23 21.05 -22.80
CA ARG A 126 -2.81 21.32 -24.20
C ARG A 126 -2.78 20.05 -25.04
N ARG A 127 -2.86 20.17 -26.37
CA ARG A 127 -2.83 19.00 -27.26
C ARG A 127 -1.47 18.29 -27.21
N CYS A 128 -1.47 17.00 -26.90
CA CYS A 128 -0.24 16.20 -26.69
C CYS A 128 -0.02 15.07 -27.72
N TYR A 129 -0.87 14.92 -28.73
CA TYR A 129 -0.74 13.84 -29.72
C TYR A 129 0.59 13.88 -30.51
N ARG A 130 1.01 15.04 -31.04
CA ARG A 130 2.27 15.14 -31.82
C ARG A 130 3.51 14.85 -30.96
N PRO A 131 3.65 15.45 -29.76
CA PRO A 131 4.80 15.15 -28.89
C PRO A 131 4.89 13.68 -28.48
N LEU A 132 3.76 13.03 -28.14
CA LEU A 132 3.74 11.61 -27.80
C LEU A 132 4.14 10.72 -28.97
N ARG A 133 3.56 10.98 -30.16
CA ARG A 133 3.94 10.28 -31.39
C ARG A 133 5.43 10.42 -31.68
N LYS A 134 5.99 11.61 -31.53
CA LYS A 134 7.43 11.85 -31.72
C LYS A 134 8.29 11.07 -30.72
N LEU A 135 7.88 10.98 -29.46
CA LEU A 135 8.58 10.17 -28.45
C LEU A 135 8.58 8.68 -28.82
N ALA A 136 7.46 8.17 -29.35
CA ALA A 136 7.35 6.78 -29.80
C ALA A 136 8.19 6.51 -31.06
N GLU A 137 8.18 7.43 -32.03
CA GLU A 137 9.05 7.37 -33.23
C GLU A 137 10.55 7.37 -32.85
N GLN A 138 10.90 8.03 -31.74
CA GLN A 138 12.26 8.03 -31.18
C GLN A 138 12.56 6.84 -30.26
N GLN A 139 11.64 5.87 -30.14
CA GLN A 139 11.73 4.70 -29.26
C GLN A 139 11.95 5.05 -27.77
N GLU A 140 11.58 6.27 -27.35
CA GLU A 140 11.69 6.68 -25.94
C GLU A 140 10.54 6.18 -25.08
N ILE A 141 9.40 5.88 -25.71
CA ILE A 141 8.20 5.26 -25.14
C ILE A 141 7.64 4.27 -26.16
N HIS A 142 6.83 3.31 -25.72
CA HIS A 142 6.18 2.35 -26.62
C HIS A 142 4.77 2.84 -26.99
N ALA A 143 4.37 2.69 -28.25
CA ALA A 143 3.01 3.02 -28.70
C ALA A 143 2.31 1.74 -29.14
N VAL A 144 1.07 1.56 -28.72
CA VAL A 144 0.22 0.44 -29.11
C VAL A 144 -1.18 0.96 -29.43
N ASP A 145 -1.84 0.37 -30.42
CA ASP A 145 -3.23 0.67 -30.70
C ASP A 145 -4.13 0.04 -29.62
N TRP A 146 -5.01 0.85 -29.04
CA TRP A 146 -5.87 0.46 -27.93
C TRP A 146 -7.26 1.08 -28.10
N GLN A 147 -8.27 0.26 -28.40
CA GLN A 147 -9.69 0.64 -28.48
C GLN A 147 -9.94 2.04 -29.09
N ASN A 148 -9.55 2.20 -30.36
CA ASN A 148 -9.71 3.43 -31.15
C ASN A 148 -8.85 4.64 -30.72
N THR A 149 -7.89 4.47 -29.80
CA THR A 149 -6.84 5.46 -29.51
C THR A 149 -5.46 4.82 -29.52
N THR A 150 -4.41 5.64 -29.58
CA THR A 150 -3.05 5.18 -29.30
C THR A 150 -2.78 5.25 -27.80
N LEU A 151 -2.31 4.17 -27.22
CA LEU A 151 -1.83 4.09 -25.85
C LEU A 151 -0.30 4.15 -25.83
N TYR A 152 0.24 5.03 -24.98
CA TYR A 152 1.67 5.20 -24.81
C TYR A 152 2.13 4.62 -23.47
N LEU A 153 3.14 3.76 -23.52
CA LEU A 153 3.57 2.88 -22.45
C LEU A 153 5.08 3.00 -22.20
N HIS A 154 5.54 2.34 -21.14
CA HIS A 154 6.94 2.16 -20.82
C HIS A 154 7.69 1.51 -22.00
N SER A 155 8.96 1.89 -22.19
CA SER A 155 9.78 1.35 -23.29
C SER A 155 10.26 -0.08 -23.03
N TRP A 156 10.44 -0.45 -21.76
CA TRP A 156 10.82 -1.81 -21.36
C TRP A 156 9.63 -2.79 -21.38
N PRO A 157 9.77 -3.99 -21.99
CA PRO A 157 8.68 -4.95 -22.14
C PRO A 157 7.97 -5.36 -20.85
N SER A 158 8.70 -5.72 -19.78
CA SER A 158 8.07 -6.18 -18.53
C SER A 158 7.14 -5.13 -17.92
N ARG A 159 7.62 -3.89 -17.78
CA ARG A 159 6.82 -2.77 -17.26
C ARG A 159 5.66 -2.41 -18.19
N ARG A 160 5.85 -2.53 -19.51
CA ARG A 160 4.80 -2.30 -20.50
C ARG A 160 3.67 -3.33 -20.34
N ASP A 161 4.02 -4.60 -20.12
CA ASP A 161 3.06 -5.68 -20.00
C ASP A 161 2.26 -5.55 -18.68
N ASP A 162 2.91 -5.13 -17.59
CA ASP A 162 2.24 -4.72 -16.34
C ASP A 162 1.24 -3.58 -16.61
N GLN A 163 1.65 -2.56 -17.38
CA GLN A 163 0.80 -1.42 -17.67
C GLN A 163 -0.39 -1.73 -18.57
N LEU A 164 -0.22 -2.67 -19.50
CA LEU A 164 -1.31 -3.17 -20.34
C LEU A 164 -2.34 -3.94 -19.51
N SER A 165 -1.86 -4.76 -18.58
CA SER A 165 -2.71 -5.50 -17.66
C SER A 165 -3.55 -4.54 -16.80
N GLN A 166 -2.92 -3.50 -16.24
CA GLN A 166 -3.64 -2.47 -15.49
C GLN A 166 -4.59 -1.63 -16.36
N ARG A 167 -4.24 -1.36 -17.63
CA ARG A 167 -5.12 -0.59 -18.53
C ARG A 167 -6.38 -1.35 -18.90
N GLN A 168 -6.30 -2.68 -18.96
CA GLN A 168 -7.46 -3.56 -19.17
C GLN A 168 -8.43 -3.50 -18.00
N THR A 169 -7.95 -3.33 -16.77
CA THR A 169 -8.79 -3.21 -15.58
C THR A 169 -9.37 -1.81 -15.41
N ASP A 170 -8.66 -0.75 -15.81
CA ASP A 170 -9.10 0.64 -15.63
C ASP A 170 -10.35 1.09 -16.44
N GLN A 171 -10.91 0.26 -17.32
CA GLN A 171 -12.01 0.65 -18.20
C GLN A 171 -13.39 0.16 -17.73
N PRO A 172 -14.43 1.00 -17.86
CA PRO A 172 -15.82 0.54 -17.76
C PRO A 172 -16.10 -0.41 -18.93
N THR A 173 -16.63 -1.59 -18.63
CA THR A 173 -16.99 -2.56 -19.66
C THR A 173 -18.32 -2.16 -20.29
N ASP A 174 -18.30 -1.22 -21.25
CA ASP A 174 -19.43 -1.04 -22.21
C ASP A 174 -19.47 -2.17 -23.25
N VAL A 175 -18.51 -3.08 -23.18
CA VAL A 175 -18.56 -4.38 -23.83
C VAL A 175 -19.19 -5.32 -22.81
N THR A 176 -20.46 -5.70 -22.98
CA THR A 176 -20.87 -7.01 -22.47
C THR A 176 -19.94 -7.99 -23.18
N PRO A 177 -18.96 -8.61 -22.49
CA PRO A 177 -17.99 -9.44 -23.19
C PRO A 177 -18.77 -10.56 -23.87
N GLU A 178 -18.46 -10.83 -25.15
CA GLU A 178 -18.95 -12.06 -25.80
C GLU A 178 -18.65 -13.22 -24.85
N GLU A 179 -19.69 -13.91 -24.37
CA GLU A 179 -19.67 -14.80 -23.20
C GLU A 179 -18.27 -15.42 -23.00
N PRO A 180 -17.42 -14.80 -22.16
CA PRO A 180 -16.13 -15.36 -21.88
C PRO A 180 -16.44 -16.59 -21.04
N ALA A 181 -15.84 -17.73 -21.39
CA ALA A 181 -16.01 -18.99 -20.67
C ALA A 181 -16.13 -18.70 -19.16
N LYS A 182 -17.28 -19.04 -18.56
CA LYS A 182 -17.64 -18.74 -17.18
C LYS A 182 -16.41 -18.64 -16.25
N ASN A 183 -16.26 -17.48 -15.60
CA ASN A 183 -15.57 -17.26 -14.32
C ASN A 183 -14.03 -17.11 -14.34
N GLY A 184 -13.54 -15.88 -14.53
CA GLY A 184 -12.13 -15.54 -14.25
C GLY A 184 -11.87 -14.24 -13.48
N TYR A 185 -12.85 -13.35 -13.32
CA TYR A 185 -12.65 -12.00 -12.76
C TYR A 185 -13.81 -11.56 -11.86
N LEU A 186 -13.52 -10.60 -10.98
CA LEU A 186 -14.47 -9.88 -10.12
C LEU A 186 -14.48 -8.42 -10.54
N TYR A 187 -15.64 -7.77 -10.56
CA TYR A 187 -15.71 -6.37 -10.95
C TYR A 187 -15.58 -5.45 -9.73
N ARG A 188 -14.95 -4.28 -9.92
CA ARG A 188 -14.80 -3.30 -8.82
C ARG A 188 -16.12 -2.71 -8.32
N ASP A 189 -17.15 -2.63 -9.14
CA ASP A 189 -18.50 -2.24 -8.71
C ASP A 189 -19.17 -3.33 -7.84
N GLU A 190 -18.99 -4.62 -8.16
CA GLU A 190 -19.40 -5.74 -7.30
C GLU A 190 -18.71 -5.66 -5.92
N LEU A 191 -17.41 -5.32 -5.90
CA LEU A 191 -16.66 -5.09 -4.67
C LEU A 191 -17.24 -3.94 -3.86
N LEU A 192 -17.50 -2.79 -4.50
CA LEU A 192 -18.09 -1.62 -3.85
C LEU A 192 -19.46 -1.96 -3.25
N ALA A 193 -20.34 -2.61 -4.02
CA ALA A 193 -21.66 -3.02 -3.54
C ALA A 193 -21.59 -4.02 -2.38
N THR A 194 -20.67 -4.99 -2.47
CA THR A 194 -20.45 -5.98 -1.40
C THR A 194 -20.01 -5.30 -0.12
N PHE A 195 -18.97 -4.47 -0.18
CA PHE A 195 -18.49 -3.78 1.02
C PHE A 195 -19.52 -2.77 1.55
N LEU A 196 -20.20 -2.03 0.67
CA LEU A 196 -21.25 -1.09 1.07
C LEU A 196 -22.35 -1.78 1.89
N SER A 197 -22.75 -3.01 1.51
CA SER A 197 -23.75 -3.77 2.27
C SER A 197 -23.34 -4.10 3.71
N VAL A 198 -22.03 -4.21 3.97
CA VAL A 198 -21.46 -4.45 5.32
C VAL A 198 -21.25 -3.12 6.05
N ALA A 199 -20.70 -2.13 5.35
CA ALA A 199 -20.41 -0.80 5.90
C ALA A 199 -21.66 -0.12 6.46
N VAL A 200 -22.84 -0.34 5.86
CA VAL A 200 -24.11 0.24 6.32
C VAL A 200 -24.45 -0.13 7.76
N SER A 201 -24.06 -1.32 8.24
CA SER A 201 -24.33 -1.73 9.63
C SER A 201 -23.17 -1.42 10.58
N GLN A 202 -21.93 -1.44 10.10
CA GLN A 202 -20.74 -1.37 10.95
C GLN A 202 -20.11 0.03 11.05
N ILE A 203 -20.32 0.91 10.07
CA ILE A 203 -19.66 2.22 10.02
C ILE A 203 -20.65 3.34 10.37
N GLN A 204 -20.34 4.08 11.43
CA GLN A 204 -21.16 5.20 11.93
C GLN A 204 -20.41 6.53 11.86
N SER A 205 -19.07 6.52 11.92
CA SER A 205 -18.24 7.72 11.86
C SER A 205 -18.38 8.52 10.56
N ILE A 206 -18.63 7.83 9.45
CA ILE A 206 -18.73 8.43 8.12
C ILE A 206 -19.86 7.81 7.28
N PRO A 207 -20.32 8.48 6.21
CA PRO A 207 -21.24 7.86 5.26
C PRO A 207 -20.68 6.55 4.66
N PRO A 208 -21.44 5.45 4.64
CA PRO A 208 -20.99 4.14 4.13
C PRO A 208 -20.46 4.18 2.69
N GLU A 209 -21.02 5.05 1.84
CA GLU A 209 -20.60 5.23 0.45
C GLU A 209 -19.18 5.79 0.37
N ARG A 210 -18.78 6.62 1.34
CA ARG A 210 -17.40 7.13 1.43
C ARG A 210 -16.46 6.05 1.93
N ALA A 211 -16.87 5.23 2.89
CA ALA A 211 -16.07 4.08 3.33
C ALA A 211 -15.81 3.10 2.16
N ALA A 212 -16.84 2.80 1.37
CA ALA A 212 -16.69 1.96 0.18
C ALA A 212 -15.77 2.58 -0.88
N ALA A 213 -15.85 3.91 -1.10
CA ALA A 213 -14.88 4.60 -1.94
C ALA A 213 -13.43 4.47 -1.42
N LEU A 214 -13.22 4.49 -0.10
CA LEU A 214 -11.89 4.29 0.51
C LEU A 214 -11.37 2.86 0.32
N VAL A 215 -12.23 1.84 0.33
CA VAL A 215 -11.84 0.46 -0.04
C VAL A 215 -11.36 0.41 -1.49
N LEU A 216 -12.07 1.05 -2.43
CA LEU A 216 -11.60 1.14 -3.83
C LEU A 216 -10.24 1.84 -3.92
N ARG A 217 -10.07 2.95 -3.20
CA ARG A 217 -8.80 3.68 -3.14
C ARG A 217 -7.64 2.79 -2.67
N GLN A 218 -7.90 1.89 -1.71
CA GLN A 218 -6.90 1.01 -1.15
C GLN A 218 -6.33 0.04 -2.19
N PHE A 219 -7.18 -0.50 -3.06
CA PHE A 219 -6.74 -1.32 -4.19
C PHE A 219 -6.02 -0.52 -5.28
N GLU A 220 -6.48 0.69 -5.57
CA GLU A 220 -5.92 1.51 -6.66
C GLU A 220 -4.60 2.21 -6.28
N GLY A 221 -4.38 2.49 -4.99
CA GLY A 221 -3.28 3.34 -4.54
C GLY A 221 -3.44 4.80 -4.95
N ASP A 222 -4.66 5.20 -5.30
CA ASP A 222 -5.03 6.54 -5.77
C ASP A 222 -4.79 7.61 -4.70
N SER A 223 -4.52 8.85 -5.13
CA SER A 223 -4.72 10.01 -4.25
C SER A 223 -6.21 10.29 -4.11
N PHE A 224 -6.63 11.04 -3.09
CA PHE A 224 -8.05 11.38 -2.92
C PHE A 224 -8.64 12.11 -4.15
N ASP A 225 -7.89 13.04 -4.75
CA ASP A 225 -8.33 13.68 -6.01
C ASP A 225 -8.37 12.71 -7.21
N ALA A 226 -7.55 11.65 -7.20
CA ALA A 226 -7.56 10.66 -8.29
C ALA A 226 -8.78 9.75 -8.15
N LEU A 227 -9.09 9.34 -6.92
CA LEU A 227 -10.31 8.61 -6.57
C LEU A 227 -11.56 9.41 -6.95
N GLU A 228 -11.64 10.69 -6.58
CA GLU A 228 -12.72 11.60 -6.99
C GLU A 228 -12.94 11.55 -8.50
N ARG A 229 -11.87 11.81 -9.28
CA ARG A 229 -11.96 11.84 -10.75
C ARG A 229 -12.35 10.48 -11.31
N ARG A 230 -11.90 9.38 -10.71
CA ARG A 230 -12.22 8.02 -11.14
C ARG A 230 -13.70 7.73 -10.95
N ILE A 231 -14.24 7.99 -9.76
CA ILE A 231 -15.67 7.80 -9.46
C ILE A 231 -16.51 8.74 -10.35
N ARG A 232 -16.15 10.02 -10.49
CA ARG A 232 -16.86 10.97 -11.38
C ARG A 232 -16.90 10.54 -12.84
N ARG A 233 -15.92 9.79 -13.33
CA ARG A 233 -15.87 9.35 -14.73
C ARG A 233 -16.55 8.01 -14.94
N ASN A 234 -16.56 7.14 -13.93
CA ASN A 234 -17.11 5.80 -14.05
C ASN A 234 -18.56 5.73 -13.55
N HIS A 235 -19.50 5.47 -14.47
CA HIS A 235 -20.91 5.32 -14.13
C HIS A 235 -21.17 4.16 -13.18
N SER A 236 -20.53 2.99 -13.38
CA SER A 236 -20.79 1.83 -12.51
C SER A 236 -20.34 2.06 -11.07
N PHE A 237 -19.25 2.81 -10.86
CA PHE A 237 -18.81 3.19 -9.52
C PHE A 237 -19.77 4.19 -8.88
N ARG A 238 -20.34 5.12 -9.65
CA ARG A 238 -21.37 6.03 -9.14
C ARG A 238 -22.63 5.29 -8.75
N ASP A 239 -23.11 4.41 -9.62
CA ASP A 239 -24.31 3.60 -9.39
C ASP A 239 -24.15 2.69 -8.15
N ALA A 240 -23.01 1.99 -8.04
CA ALA A 240 -22.69 1.14 -6.89
C ALA A 240 -22.59 1.92 -5.57
N LEU A 241 -22.22 3.21 -5.63
CA LEU A 241 -22.12 4.10 -4.47
C LEU A 241 -23.34 5.00 -4.29
N GLY A 242 -24.40 4.86 -5.09
CA GLY A 242 -25.60 5.68 -5.00
C GLY A 242 -25.44 7.15 -5.40
N TYR A 243 -24.41 7.51 -6.15
CA TYR A 243 -24.24 8.85 -6.71
C TYR A 243 -24.99 8.96 -8.05
N VAL A 244 -25.99 9.84 -8.16
CA VAL A 244 -26.81 9.93 -9.36
C VAL A 244 -26.07 10.72 -10.44
N GLU A 245 -25.59 11.90 -10.08
CA GLU A 245 -24.85 12.80 -10.98
C GLU A 245 -23.35 12.84 -10.62
N PRO A 246 -22.45 13.13 -11.58
CA PRO A 246 -21.02 13.32 -11.29
C PRO A 246 -20.73 14.36 -10.20
N GLU A 247 -21.58 15.37 -10.07
CA GLU A 247 -21.48 16.43 -9.07
C GLU A 247 -21.79 15.96 -7.63
N ASP A 248 -22.50 14.83 -7.49
CA ASP A 248 -22.79 14.22 -6.18
C ASP A 248 -21.55 13.56 -5.56
N VAL A 249 -20.54 13.24 -6.40
CA VAL A 249 -19.30 12.61 -5.95
C VAL A 249 -18.51 13.58 -5.07
N PRO A 250 -18.18 13.20 -3.82
CA PRO A 250 -17.43 14.05 -2.90
C PRO A 250 -16.07 14.40 -3.47
N ASP A 251 -15.65 15.65 -3.26
CA ASP A 251 -14.32 16.10 -3.66
C ASP A 251 -13.22 15.39 -2.85
N GLY A 252 -11.97 15.45 -3.36
CA GLY A 252 -10.82 14.83 -2.72
C GLY A 252 -10.60 15.30 -1.29
N THR A 253 -10.98 16.53 -0.94
CA THR A 253 -10.89 17.03 0.44
C THR A 253 -11.90 16.35 1.36
N SER A 254 -13.13 16.15 0.88
CA SER A 254 -14.20 15.48 1.61
C SER A 254 -13.91 13.99 1.79
N LEU A 255 -13.31 13.36 0.78
CA LEU A 255 -12.82 11.98 0.87
C LEU A 255 -11.65 11.85 1.85
N TRP A 256 -10.74 12.82 1.89
CA TRP A 256 -9.66 12.85 2.88
C TRP A 256 -10.21 13.04 4.31
N ARG A 257 -11.17 13.95 4.51
CA ARG A 257 -11.83 14.11 5.82
C ARG A 257 -12.52 12.83 6.27
N ALA A 258 -13.25 12.17 5.37
CA ALA A 258 -13.85 10.88 5.68
C ALA A 258 -12.79 9.84 6.09
N PHE A 259 -11.62 9.82 5.46
CA PHE A 259 -10.52 8.96 5.88
C PHE A 259 -9.91 9.36 7.24
N ASP A 260 -9.82 10.66 7.54
CA ASP A 260 -9.32 11.18 8.83
C ASP A 260 -10.30 10.94 9.99
N ASP A 261 -11.61 10.88 9.69
CA ASP A 261 -12.69 10.66 10.67
C ASP A 261 -13.02 9.17 10.87
N LEU A 262 -12.62 8.30 9.94
CA LEU A 262 -12.92 6.87 9.97
C LEU A 262 -12.22 6.18 11.14
N GLN A 263 -12.98 5.44 11.95
CA GLN A 263 -12.45 4.78 13.13
C GLN A 263 -11.90 3.39 12.80
N PRO A 264 -10.68 3.04 13.26
CA PRO A 264 -10.10 1.71 13.05
C PRO A 264 -10.97 0.56 13.60
N ASP A 265 -11.65 0.76 14.73
CA ASP A 265 -12.47 -0.29 15.33
C ASP A 265 -13.72 -0.61 14.51
N GLU A 266 -14.38 0.39 13.91
CA GLU A 266 -15.49 0.15 12.97
C GLU A 266 -15.02 -0.65 11.73
N LEU A 267 -13.76 -0.46 11.31
CA LEU A 267 -13.16 -1.28 10.26
C LEU A 267 -12.86 -2.70 10.71
N ARG A 268 -12.45 -2.91 11.97
CA ARG A 268 -12.29 -4.26 12.54
C ARG A 268 -13.63 -4.98 12.65
N ASP A 269 -14.71 -4.27 12.96
CA ASP A 269 -16.06 -4.83 12.99
C ASP A 269 -16.54 -5.20 11.58
N CYS A 270 -16.18 -4.41 10.56
CA CYS A 270 -16.35 -4.80 9.15
C CYS A 270 -15.56 -6.07 8.82
N LEU A 271 -14.28 -6.13 9.24
CA LEU A 271 -13.41 -7.28 9.00
C LEU A 271 -14.02 -8.55 9.60
N GLN A 272 -14.41 -8.50 10.87
CA GLN A 272 -15.10 -9.57 11.60
C GLN A 272 -16.35 -10.03 10.86
N SER A 273 -17.24 -9.11 10.50
CA SER A 273 -18.50 -9.47 9.82
C SER A 273 -18.26 -10.18 8.49
N MET A 274 -17.26 -9.77 7.71
CA MET A 274 -16.95 -10.40 6.42
C MET A 274 -16.21 -11.74 6.60
N CYS A 275 -15.28 -11.81 7.55
CA CYS A 275 -14.57 -13.04 7.89
C CYS A 275 -15.54 -14.09 8.42
N GLY A 276 -16.44 -13.76 9.35
CA GLY A 276 -17.45 -14.68 9.86
C GLY A 276 -18.27 -15.34 8.74
N GLU A 277 -18.77 -14.53 7.80
CA GLU A 277 -19.48 -15.09 6.64
C GLU A 277 -18.57 -16.01 5.81
N LEU A 278 -17.29 -15.67 5.61
CA LEU A 278 -16.38 -16.51 4.83
C LEU A 278 -15.99 -17.82 5.54
N LEU A 279 -15.79 -17.77 6.87
CA LEU A 279 -15.32 -18.90 7.67
C LEU A 279 -16.39 -20.00 7.78
N ASP A 280 -17.68 -19.64 7.85
CA ASP A 280 -18.80 -20.59 7.91
C ASP A 280 -18.83 -21.63 6.77
N ASP A 281 -18.22 -21.32 5.63
CA ASP A 281 -18.18 -22.20 4.44
C ASP A 281 -16.84 -22.94 4.28
N HIS A 282 -15.87 -22.73 5.17
CA HIS A 282 -14.54 -23.30 5.08
C HIS A 282 -14.38 -24.46 6.06
N ASP A 283 -14.19 -25.68 5.51
CA ASP A 283 -13.81 -26.83 6.32
C ASP A 283 -12.53 -26.52 7.13
N HIS A 284 -12.55 -26.82 8.42
CA HIS A 284 -11.47 -26.58 9.38
C HIS A 284 -11.14 -25.10 9.66
N ALA A 285 -11.98 -24.16 9.23
CA ALA A 285 -11.88 -22.77 9.69
C ALA A 285 -12.08 -22.69 11.21
N GLY A 286 -11.29 -21.86 11.88
CA GLY A 286 -11.36 -21.70 13.33
C GLY A 286 -10.58 -22.76 14.13
N GLU A 287 -10.03 -23.80 13.50
CA GLU A 287 -9.24 -24.82 14.22
C GLU A 287 -7.79 -24.38 14.50
N PHE A 288 -7.18 -23.62 13.58
CA PHE A 288 -5.78 -23.20 13.70
C PHE A 288 -5.61 -21.75 13.29
N ILE A 289 -4.98 -20.97 14.16
CA ILE A 289 -4.59 -19.59 13.86
C ILE A 289 -3.07 -19.47 13.75
N ILE A 290 -2.63 -18.55 12.89
CA ILE A 290 -1.23 -18.24 12.65
C ILE A 290 -1.00 -16.77 12.97
N ILE A 291 0.01 -16.52 13.82
CA ILE A 291 0.36 -15.21 14.31
C ILE A 291 1.73 -14.83 13.77
N ASP A 292 1.80 -13.67 13.12
CA ASP A 292 3.05 -13.17 12.58
C ASP A 292 3.07 -11.65 12.49
N GLY A 293 4.28 -11.10 12.43
CA GLY A 293 4.54 -9.68 12.40
C GLY A 293 5.32 -9.26 11.16
N THR A 294 4.99 -8.10 10.62
CA THR A 294 5.80 -7.45 9.59
C THR A 294 6.06 -5.98 9.92
N HIS A 295 6.91 -5.32 9.14
CA HIS A 295 7.20 -3.90 9.30
C HIS A 295 6.69 -3.10 8.10
N ILE A 296 6.26 -1.88 8.37
CA ILE A 296 5.96 -0.87 7.34
C ILE A 296 6.75 0.40 7.64
N SER A 297 7.30 1.02 6.59
CA SER A 297 8.08 2.25 6.74
C SER A 297 7.16 3.45 6.96
N ALA A 298 7.55 4.36 7.86
CA ALA A 298 6.85 5.63 8.01
C ALA A 298 7.00 6.52 6.77
N TRP A 299 6.02 7.40 6.56
CA TRP A 299 6.09 8.44 5.53
C TRP A 299 7.01 9.61 5.94
N ALA A 300 8.30 9.28 6.07
CA ALA A 300 9.42 10.19 6.26
C ALA A 300 10.72 9.67 5.61
N ASN A 301 10.68 8.48 4.99
CA ASN A 301 11.85 7.72 4.53
C ASN A 301 12.56 8.28 3.27
N THR A 302 12.52 9.60 3.05
CA THR A 302 13.08 10.27 1.88
C THR A 302 14.33 11.10 2.17
N ARG A 303 14.84 11.08 3.41
CA ARG A 303 16.01 11.86 3.85
C ARG A 303 17.13 10.92 4.31
N GLU A 304 18.38 11.35 4.19
CA GLU A 304 19.57 10.56 4.58
C GLU A 304 19.63 10.31 6.10
N GLU A 305 19.03 11.19 6.90
CA GLU A 305 18.95 11.08 8.36
C GLU A 305 17.52 11.35 8.83
N ILE A 306 16.98 10.45 9.66
CA ILE A 306 15.63 10.54 10.23
C ILE A 306 15.72 10.36 11.74
N GLU A 307 15.31 11.39 12.47
CA GLU A 307 15.30 11.39 13.93
C GLU A 307 14.14 10.53 14.47
N ASN A 308 14.35 9.93 15.63
CA ASN A 308 13.30 9.19 16.30
C ASN A 308 12.19 10.13 16.76
N GLY A 309 10.94 9.88 16.36
CA GLY A 309 9.79 10.75 16.65
C GLY A 309 9.52 11.86 15.63
N ASP A 310 10.16 11.86 14.45
CA ASP A 310 9.85 12.80 13.35
C ASP A 310 8.43 12.57 12.76
N VAL A 311 7.93 11.35 12.87
CA VAL A 311 6.55 10.97 12.53
C VAL A 311 5.87 10.41 13.77
N GLU A 312 4.63 10.84 14.01
CA GLU A 312 3.82 10.42 15.14
C GLU A 312 3.62 8.90 15.15
N GLY A 313 3.77 8.26 16.31
CA GLY A 313 3.75 6.80 16.47
C GLY A 313 4.94 6.04 15.83
N ALA A 314 5.74 6.66 14.96
CA ALA A 314 6.83 5.98 14.27
C ALA A 314 8.11 5.96 15.09
N SER A 315 8.79 4.81 15.12
CA SER A 315 10.08 4.68 15.79
C SER A 315 11.03 3.74 15.06
N TRP A 316 12.32 3.83 15.43
CA TRP A 316 13.34 2.91 14.94
C TRP A 316 13.13 1.51 15.53
N GLY A 317 13.05 0.52 14.64
CA GLY A 317 12.84 -0.89 14.95
C GLY A 317 13.87 -1.81 14.29
N LYS A 318 13.76 -3.10 14.59
CA LYS A 318 14.56 -4.17 13.98
C LYS A 318 13.64 -5.25 13.39
N HIS A 319 13.73 -5.44 12.08
CA HIS A 319 13.12 -6.54 11.34
C HIS A 319 13.83 -6.61 9.98
N GLU A 320 14.62 -7.68 9.76
CA GLU A 320 15.50 -7.84 8.58
C GLU A 320 16.49 -6.68 8.32
N GLY A 321 16.76 -5.87 9.35
CA GLY A 321 17.51 -4.63 9.26
C GLY A 321 17.00 -3.62 10.27
N SER A 322 17.63 -2.45 10.32
CA SER A 322 17.02 -1.29 10.99
C SER A 322 15.99 -0.66 10.07
N PHE A 323 14.81 -0.32 10.59
CA PHE A 323 13.79 0.44 9.85
C PHE A 323 13.21 1.53 10.74
N TYR A 324 12.70 2.60 10.13
CA TYR A 324 11.94 3.65 10.82
C TYR A 324 10.48 3.57 10.40
N GLY A 325 9.60 3.24 11.34
CA GLY A 325 8.18 3.05 11.04
C GLY A 325 7.41 2.31 12.13
N TYR A 326 6.57 1.38 11.68
CA TYR A 326 5.61 0.65 12.49
C TYR A 326 5.76 -0.85 12.30
N LYS A 327 5.33 -1.62 13.29
CA LYS A 327 5.11 -3.05 13.18
C LYS A 327 3.62 -3.31 13.02
N VAL A 328 3.27 -4.25 12.15
CA VAL A 328 1.90 -4.70 11.92
C VAL A 328 1.85 -6.18 12.25
N PHE A 329 0.90 -6.56 13.08
CA PHE A 329 0.72 -7.94 13.52
C PHE A 329 -0.63 -8.47 13.03
N LEU A 330 -0.65 -9.74 12.64
CA LEU A 330 -1.84 -10.41 12.13
C LEU A 330 -2.13 -11.68 12.90
N VAL A 331 -3.42 -11.97 13.06
CA VAL A 331 -3.92 -13.33 13.21
C VAL A 331 -4.52 -13.76 11.87
N VAL A 332 -4.10 -14.91 11.38
CA VAL A 332 -4.60 -15.52 10.14
C VAL A 332 -5.21 -16.86 10.44
N ASP A 333 -6.43 -17.09 9.98
CA ASP A 333 -7.03 -18.42 10.00
C ASP A 333 -6.31 -19.32 8.96
N ALA A 334 -5.80 -20.46 9.41
CA ALA A 334 -4.93 -21.31 8.60
C ALA A 334 -5.66 -21.97 7.43
N ALA A 335 -6.93 -22.32 7.61
CA ALA A 335 -7.73 -23.04 6.62
C ALA A 335 -8.17 -22.13 5.47
N SER A 336 -8.74 -20.96 5.79
CA SER A 336 -9.24 -19.96 4.84
C SER A 336 -8.12 -19.08 4.25
N GLU A 337 -7.00 -18.94 4.95
CA GLU A 337 -5.93 -17.97 4.69
C GLU A 337 -6.45 -16.53 4.62
N LEU A 338 -7.28 -16.14 5.58
CA LEU A 338 -7.81 -14.78 5.73
C LEU A 338 -7.23 -14.10 6.97
N PRO A 339 -6.92 -12.79 6.92
CA PRO A 339 -6.56 -12.03 8.10
C PRO A 339 -7.82 -11.80 8.94
N VAL A 340 -7.92 -12.48 10.10
CA VAL A 340 -9.08 -12.40 10.99
C VAL A 340 -8.93 -11.29 12.03
N ALA A 341 -7.70 -10.97 12.42
CA ALA A 341 -7.37 -9.89 13.34
C ALA A 341 -6.10 -9.14 12.91
N ILE A 342 -6.01 -7.84 13.20
CA ILE A 342 -4.91 -6.97 12.79
C ILE A 342 -4.69 -5.79 13.75
N THR A 343 -3.45 -5.66 14.21
CA THR A 343 -3.02 -4.55 15.07
C THR A 343 -1.75 -3.87 14.53
N MET A 344 -1.54 -2.64 14.97
CA MET A 344 -0.38 -1.83 14.63
C MET A 344 0.29 -1.32 15.91
N GLU A 345 1.61 -1.33 15.91
CA GLU A 345 2.44 -0.87 17.02
C GLU A 345 3.63 -0.05 16.51
N THR A 346 4.22 0.73 17.40
CA THR A 346 5.43 1.50 17.07
C THR A 346 6.60 0.58 16.68
N GLY A 347 7.48 1.01 15.76
CA GLY A 347 8.58 0.16 15.26
C GLY A 347 9.52 -0.45 16.32
N LYS A 348 9.69 0.22 17.48
CA LYS A 348 10.49 -0.25 18.62
C LYS A 348 9.82 -1.35 19.45
N ARG A 349 8.52 -1.59 19.28
CA ARG A 349 7.76 -2.57 20.05
C ARG A 349 8.35 -3.97 19.85
N ASN A 350 8.46 -4.72 20.94
CA ASN A 350 8.90 -6.11 20.90
C ASN A 350 7.71 -7.00 20.56
N ASP A 351 7.89 -7.94 19.65
CA ASP A 351 6.85 -8.86 19.15
C ASP A 351 6.24 -9.66 20.31
N THR A 352 7.06 -10.06 21.29
CA THR A 352 6.57 -10.74 22.49
C THR A 352 5.48 -9.94 23.23
N VAL A 353 5.64 -8.61 23.32
CA VAL A 353 4.72 -7.73 24.08
C VAL A 353 3.51 -7.31 23.24
N ALA A 354 3.62 -7.37 21.91
CA ALA A 354 2.51 -7.10 21.01
C ALA A 354 1.52 -8.27 20.88
N PHE A 355 1.83 -9.42 21.49
CA PHE A 355 1.00 -10.62 21.45
C PHE A 355 -0.33 -10.42 22.17
N GLU A 356 -0.32 -10.00 23.43
CA GLU A 356 -1.54 -9.89 24.25
C GLU A 356 -2.59 -8.97 23.59
N PRO A 357 -2.27 -7.73 23.16
CA PRO A 357 -3.27 -6.86 22.54
C PRO A 357 -3.85 -7.41 21.24
N LEU A 358 -3.06 -8.19 20.47
CA LEU A 358 -3.54 -8.82 19.24
C LEU A 358 -4.51 -9.97 19.54
N ILE A 359 -4.22 -10.76 20.57
CA ILE A 359 -5.06 -11.89 20.97
C ILE A 359 -6.36 -11.40 21.62
N GLU A 360 -6.32 -10.35 22.44
CA GLU A 360 -7.52 -9.70 22.97
C GLU A 360 -8.41 -9.19 21.82
N GLU A 361 -7.83 -8.51 20.83
CA GLU A 361 -8.59 -8.01 19.66
C GLU A 361 -9.28 -9.14 18.87
N PHE A 362 -8.64 -10.30 18.79
CA PHE A 362 -9.17 -11.49 18.14
C PHE A 362 -10.25 -12.19 18.98
N GLU A 363 -10.00 -12.45 20.26
CA GLU A 363 -10.93 -13.14 21.18
C GLU A 363 -12.23 -12.35 21.35
N GLU A 364 -12.15 -11.02 21.43
CA GLU A 364 -13.34 -10.15 21.52
C GLU A 364 -14.29 -10.29 20.32
N ARG A 365 -13.81 -10.81 19.18
CA ARG A 365 -14.52 -10.80 17.90
C ARG A 365 -14.91 -12.18 17.37
N TYR A 366 -14.26 -13.24 17.82
CA TYR A 366 -14.49 -14.58 17.27
C TYR A 366 -14.73 -15.58 18.38
N ASP A 367 -15.55 -16.59 18.07
CA ASP A 367 -15.65 -17.77 18.91
C ASP A 367 -14.34 -18.57 18.80
N THR A 368 -13.79 -18.94 19.94
CA THR A 368 -12.49 -19.60 20.08
C THR A 368 -12.63 -21.04 20.54
N ASP A 369 -13.84 -21.53 20.79
CA ASP A 369 -14.11 -22.85 21.38
C ASP A 369 -13.57 -24.02 20.53
N GLU A 370 -13.41 -23.83 19.23
CA GLU A 370 -12.92 -24.86 18.30
C GLU A 370 -11.39 -24.78 18.04
N LEU A 371 -10.68 -23.83 18.65
CA LEU A 371 -9.23 -23.67 18.45
C LEU A 371 -8.46 -24.87 19.01
N GLN A 372 -7.66 -25.48 18.14
CA GLN A 372 -6.76 -26.57 18.50
C GLN A 372 -5.36 -26.07 18.87
N ALA A 373 -4.89 -25.02 18.19
CA ALA A 373 -3.60 -24.38 18.49
C ALA A 373 -3.43 -23.02 17.81
N ALA A 374 -2.65 -22.16 18.45
CA ALA A 374 -2.09 -20.95 17.85
C ALA A 374 -0.63 -21.18 17.44
N LEU A 375 -0.25 -20.87 16.21
CA LEU A 375 1.13 -20.98 15.72
C LEU A 375 1.77 -19.62 15.60
N ALA A 376 3.01 -19.47 16.09
CA ALA A 376 3.73 -18.20 15.98
C ALA A 376 5.23 -18.37 15.71
N ASP A 377 5.86 -17.28 15.30
CA ASP A 377 7.30 -17.22 15.12
C ASP A 377 8.08 -17.23 16.45
N ALA A 378 9.41 -17.27 16.36
CA ALA A 378 10.28 -17.29 17.53
C ALA A 378 10.36 -15.92 18.27
N GLY A 379 9.88 -14.84 17.66
CA GLY A 379 9.74 -13.51 18.29
C GLY A 379 8.62 -13.47 19.34
N PHE A 380 7.59 -14.30 19.19
CA PHE A 380 6.50 -14.47 20.16
C PHE A 380 6.79 -15.52 21.24
N ASP A 381 7.90 -16.25 21.14
CA ASP A 381 8.27 -17.30 22.12
C ASP A 381 8.52 -16.70 23.51
N SER A 382 7.55 -16.86 24.41
CA SER A 382 7.63 -16.48 25.82
C SER A 382 6.77 -17.40 26.69
N GLN A 383 7.11 -17.52 27.99
CA GLN A 383 6.27 -18.30 28.91
C GLN A 383 4.94 -17.58 29.16
N GLY A 384 4.99 -16.26 29.38
CA GLY A 384 3.78 -15.44 29.58
C GLY A 384 2.81 -15.51 28.40
N ASN A 385 3.30 -15.51 27.15
CA ASN A 385 2.44 -15.60 25.98
C ASN A 385 1.78 -16.98 25.85
N ARG A 386 2.44 -18.05 26.32
CA ARG A 386 1.84 -19.39 26.34
C ARG A 386 0.74 -19.48 27.38
N GLU A 387 1.02 -19.01 28.60
CA GLU A 387 0.04 -18.96 29.69
C GLU A 387 -1.16 -18.10 29.27
N PHE A 388 -0.92 -16.92 28.71
CA PHE A 388 -1.96 -16.03 28.20
C PHE A 388 -2.80 -16.68 27.09
N CYS A 389 -2.17 -17.34 26.12
CA CYS A 389 -2.88 -18.03 25.04
C CYS A 389 -3.76 -19.16 25.58
N GLN A 390 -3.26 -19.93 26.55
CA GLN A 390 -4.05 -20.99 27.20
C GLN A 390 -5.20 -20.41 28.02
N ASP A 391 -4.99 -19.30 28.72
CA ASP A 391 -6.01 -18.69 29.58
C ASP A 391 -7.10 -17.96 28.78
N GLN A 392 -6.74 -17.30 27.66
CA GLN A 392 -7.69 -16.52 26.85
C GLN A 392 -8.35 -17.33 25.74
N LEU A 393 -7.63 -18.24 25.07
CA LEU A 393 -8.12 -18.96 23.89
C LEU A 393 -8.38 -20.45 24.12
N ASP A 394 -8.17 -20.94 25.35
CA ASP A 394 -8.21 -22.36 25.72
C ASP A 394 -7.38 -23.29 24.81
N CYS A 395 -6.32 -22.76 24.17
CA CYS A 395 -5.50 -23.51 23.23
C CYS A 395 -3.99 -23.25 23.42
N PRO A 396 -3.13 -24.22 23.05
CA PRO A 396 -1.68 -24.09 23.19
C PRO A 396 -1.09 -23.13 22.14
N LEU A 397 -0.15 -22.29 22.59
CA LEU A 397 0.74 -21.52 21.72
C LEU A 397 1.96 -22.34 21.29
N LEU A 398 2.01 -22.67 20.00
CA LEU A 398 3.10 -23.40 19.34
C LEU A 398 4.06 -22.42 18.65
N THR A 399 5.14 -22.06 19.34
CA THR A 399 6.19 -21.18 18.79
C THR A 399 7.41 -21.96 18.31
N SER A 400 8.01 -21.51 17.19
CA SER A 400 9.37 -21.92 16.84
C SER A 400 10.35 -21.61 17.98
N ILE A 401 11.31 -22.51 18.26
CA ILE A 401 12.35 -22.26 19.27
C ILE A 401 13.14 -20.99 18.94
N ASN A 402 13.28 -20.11 19.93
CA ASN A 402 14.14 -18.93 19.82
C ASN A 402 15.61 -19.28 20.13
N PRO A 403 16.49 -19.39 19.12
CA PRO A 403 17.86 -19.86 19.30
C PRO A 403 18.75 -18.86 20.06
N ARG A 404 18.27 -17.63 20.28
CA ARG A 404 19.03 -16.60 21.00
C ARG A 404 18.95 -16.75 22.52
N ARG A 405 18.03 -17.58 23.02
CA ARG A 405 17.83 -17.82 24.45
C ARG A 405 18.99 -18.61 25.07
N SER A 406 19.45 -19.65 24.39
CA SER A 406 20.61 -20.43 24.84
C SER A 406 21.22 -21.23 23.68
N SER A 407 22.52 -21.52 23.78
CA SER A 407 23.22 -22.37 22.80
C SER A 407 22.63 -23.78 22.72
N PRO A 408 22.26 -24.45 23.84
CA PRO A 408 21.60 -25.76 23.77
C PRO A 408 20.28 -25.69 22.98
N LEU A 409 19.43 -24.70 23.24
CA LEU A 409 18.18 -24.52 22.49
C LEU A 409 18.39 -24.28 20.99
N ALA A 410 19.51 -23.65 20.62
CA ALA A 410 19.89 -23.53 19.21
C ALA A 410 20.26 -24.89 18.59
N THR A 411 20.98 -25.74 19.34
CA THR A 411 21.36 -27.09 18.89
C THR A 411 20.13 -27.98 18.71
N ILE A 412 19.27 -28.08 19.73
CA ILE A 412 18.08 -28.95 19.65
C ILE A 412 17.10 -28.50 18.56
N LYS A 413 17.05 -27.20 18.26
CA LYS A 413 16.26 -26.67 17.14
C LYS A 413 16.74 -27.22 15.80
N GLU A 414 18.06 -27.27 15.59
CA GLU A 414 18.62 -27.86 14.36
C GLU A 414 18.43 -29.38 14.36
N GLU A 415 18.59 -30.08 15.48
CA GLU A 415 18.33 -31.53 15.57
C GLU A 415 16.87 -31.87 15.23
N ILE A 416 15.89 -31.15 15.76
CA ILE A 416 14.47 -31.30 15.41
C ILE A 416 14.26 -31.03 13.91
N LYS A 417 14.95 -30.02 13.37
CA LYS A 417 14.81 -29.67 11.95
C LYS A 417 15.35 -30.78 11.05
N GLU A 418 16.55 -31.29 11.32
CA GLU A 418 17.20 -32.40 10.61
C GLU A 418 16.35 -33.68 10.69
N LEU A 419 15.83 -33.99 11.89
CA LEU A 419 14.93 -35.13 12.09
C LEU A 419 13.71 -35.09 11.17
N PHE A 420 13.05 -33.93 11.05
CA PHE A 420 11.89 -33.77 10.16
C PHE A 420 12.27 -33.73 8.68
N GLU A 421 13.50 -33.34 8.33
CA GLU A 421 14.00 -33.42 6.96
C GLU A 421 14.28 -34.87 6.53
N GLU A 422 14.75 -35.72 7.45
CA GLU A 422 15.07 -37.13 7.18
C GLU A 422 13.87 -38.07 7.34
N HIS A 423 13.02 -37.83 8.34
CA HIS A 423 11.98 -38.77 8.79
C HIS A 423 10.58 -38.14 8.90
N GLY A 424 10.36 -36.94 8.36
CA GLY A 424 9.10 -36.20 8.57
C GLY A 424 7.82 -36.96 8.19
N GLU A 425 7.85 -37.81 7.15
CA GLU A 425 6.69 -38.62 6.73
C GLU A 425 6.39 -39.79 7.69
N GLU A 426 7.33 -40.17 8.56
CA GLU A 426 7.21 -41.28 9.52
C GLU A 426 6.84 -40.81 10.93
N ILE A 427 6.78 -39.49 11.15
CA ILE A 427 6.48 -38.89 12.46
C ILE A 427 4.99 -38.58 12.52
N GLU A 428 4.21 -39.48 13.14
CA GLU A 428 2.76 -39.33 13.28
C GLU A 428 2.38 -38.63 14.60
N SER A 429 3.27 -38.65 15.59
CA SER A 429 3.07 -38.04 16.90
C SER A 429 4.33 -37.36 17.43
N PRO A 430 4.22 -36.43 18.39
CA PRO A 430 5.40 -35.88 19.05
C PRO A 430 6.26 -36.93 19.77
N TYR A 431 5.65 -38.05 20.19
CA TYR A 431 6.37 -39.16 20.83
C TYR A 431 7.31 -39.86 19.85
N ASP A 432 6.89 -40.06 18.60
CA ASP A 432 7.72 -40.65 17.55
C ASP A 432 8.99 -39.83 17.31
N ALA A 433 8.88 -38.51 17.40
CA ALA A 433 10.03 -37.61 17.29
C ALA A 433 10.92 -37.66 18.53
N LEU A 434 10.35 -37.66 19.74
CA LEU A 434 11.10 -37.75 20.99
C LEU A 434 11.92 -39.05 21.10
N GLU A 435 11.40 -40.17 20.60
CA GLU A 435 12.12 -41.46 20.56
C GLU A 435 13.35 -41.42 19.64
N ARG A 436 13.30 -40.60 18.58
CA ARG A 436 14.36 -40.48 17.58
C ARG A 436 15.40 -39.41 17.90
N LEU A 437 15.10 -38.47 18.79
CA LEU A 437 16.04 -37.42 19.21
C LEU A 437 17.16 -37.97 20.13
N PRO A 438 18.35 -37.34 20.12
CA PRO A 438 19.45 -37.74 20.99
C PRO A 438 19.07 -37.64 22.49
N GLN A 439 19.03 -38.78 23.17
CA GLN A 439 18.56 -38.85 24.57
C GLN A 439 19.48 -38.12 25.57
N GLU A 440 20.78 -38.02 25.27
CA GLU A 440 21.75 -37.24 26.07
C GLU A 440 21.36 -35.75 26.11
N GLN A 441 20.96 -35.19 24.96
CA GLN A 441 20.48 -33.81 24.87
C GLN A 441 19.21 -33.63 25.70
N LEU A 442 18.19 -34.48 25.52
CA LEU A 442 16.91 -34.40 26.25
C LEU A 442 17.10 -34.38 27.78
N SER A 443 18.08 -35.15 28.29
CA SER A 443 18.41 -35.20 29.71
C SER A 443 19.08 -33.93 30.26
N GLU A 444 19.85 -33.19 29.45
CA GLU A 444 20.42 -31.88 29.83
C GLU A 444 19.35 -30.79 30.03
N TYR A 445 18.14 -30.97 29.48
CA TYR A 445 17.02 -30.03 29.61
C TYR A 445 16.06 -30.34 30.77
N GLY A 446 16.35 -31.32 31.63
CA GLY A 446 15.49 -31.65 32.78
C GLY A 446 14.17 -32.31 32.42
N VAL A 447 14.11 -32.99 31.26
CA VAL A 447 12.96 -33.82 30.88
C VAL A 447 13.03 -35.14 31.66
N GLU A 448 12.40 -35.19 32.83
CA GLU A 448 12.21 -36.46 33.57
C GLU A 448 11.03 -37.24 32.99
N ALA A 449 11.24 -38.53 32.73
CA ALA A 449 10.23 -39.46 32.22
C ALA A 449 9.06 -39.58 33.22
N GLY A 450 7.97 -38.84 32.97
CA GLY A 450 6.76 -38.87 33.80
C GLY A 450 5.80 -37.68 33.63
N SER A 451 6.25 -36.55 33.07
CA SER A 451 5.43 -35.36 32.75
C SER A 451 5.59 -34.99 31.27
N VAL A 452 5.22 -35.93 30.39
CA VAL A 452 5.59 -35.88 28.95
C VAL A 452 4.70 -34.93 28.14
N GLU A 453 3.48 -34.68 28.60
CA GLU A 453 2.64 -33.60 28.09
C GLU A 453 3.20 -32.27 28.64
N GLU A 454 3.37 -31.25 27.78
CA GLU A 454 3.74 -29.86 28.12
C GLU A 454 5.23 -29.45 28.17
N THR A 455 6.21 -30.33 27.89
CA THR A 455 7.60 -29.84 27.83
C THR A 455 7.82 -28.87 26.65
N TYR A 456 8.72 -27.89 26.82
CA TYR A 456 9.06 -26.91 25.78
C TYR A 456 9.49 -27.59 24.45
N ILE A 457 10.18 -28.73 24.54
CA ILE A 457 10.62 -29.53 23.38
C ILE A 457 9.43 -30.19 22.69
N PHE A 458 8.49 -30.75 23.47
CA PHE A 458 7.27 -31.34 22.94
C PHE A 458 6.43 -30.30 22.16
N GLN A 459 6.29 -29.08 22.69
CA GLN A 459 5.63 -27.99 21.99
C GLN A 459 6.38 -27.57 20.71
N ALA A 460 7.72 -27.54 20.73
CA ALA A 460 8.52 -27.23 19.55
C ALA A 460 8.38 -28.30 18.46
N ILE A 461 8.28 -29.58 18.83
CA ILE A 461 7.99 -30.68 17.91
C ILE A 461 6.58 -30.51 17.33
N LYS A 462 5.58 -30.21 18.16
CA LYS A 462 4.22 -29.90 17.69
C LYS A 462 4.20 -28.72 16.73
N GLU A 463 4.95 -27.64 17.00
CA GLU A 463 5.10 -26.53 16.05
C GLU A 463 5.67 -27.03 14.72
N ARG A 464 6.71 -27.87 14.77
CA ARG A 464 7.36 -28.38 13.56
C ARG A 464 6.42 -29.23 12.70
N MET A 465 5.58 -30.06 13.32
CA MET A 465 4.54 -30.85 12.64
C MET A 465 3.55 -29.96 11.89
N HIS A 466 3.09 -28.87 12.52
CA HIS A 466 2.11 -27.95 11.96
C HIS A 466 2.73 -26.78 11.18
N ARG A 467 4.06 -26.75 11.03
CA ARG A 467 4.80 -25.60 10.45
C ARG A 467 4.43 -25.29 9.01
N HIS A 468 3.93 -26.26 8.25
CA HIS A 468 3.48 -26.05 6.88
C HIS A 468 2.30 -25.06 6.80
N LEU A 469 1.49 -24.95 7.86
CA LEU A 469 0.40 -23.98 7.97
C LEU A 469 0.92 -22.54 7.96
N ARG A 470 2.09 -22.28 8.57
CA ARG A 470 2.72 -20.94 8.64
C ARG A 470 3.03 -20.33 7.28
N ALA A 471 3.08 -21.11 6.20
CA ALA A 471 3.23 -20.52 4.87
C ALA A 471 2.01 -19.66 4.46
N GLY A 472 0.85 -19.85 5.08
CA GLY A 472 -0.38 -19.09 4.83
C GLY A 472 -0.24 -17.61 5.19
N VAL A 473 0.33 -17.28 6.35
CA VAL A 473 0.47 -15.88 6.79
C VAL A 473 1.39 -15.07 5.87
N GLU A 474 2.47 -15.68 5.37
CA GLU A 474 3.36 -15.05 4.38
C GLU A 474 2.62 -14.73 3.06
N ARG A 475 1.72 -15.63 2.63
CA ARG A 475 0.85 -15.39 1.47
C ARG A 475 -0.16 -14.27 1.75
N VAL A 476 -0.68 -14.16 2.97
CA VAL A 476 -1.56 -13.05 3.37
C VAL A 476 -0.80 -11.72 3.34
N PHE A 477 0.37 -11.64 3.98
CA PHE A 477 1.20 -10.43 3.94
C PHE A 477 1.59 -10.04 2.50
N SER A 478 1.96 -11.02 1.68
CA SER A 478 2.26 -10.78 0.26
C SER A 478 1.06 -10.17 -0.47
N ARG A 479 -0.16 -10.67 -0.22
CA ARG A 479 -1.38 -10.12 -0.80
C ARG A 479 -1.67 -8.70 -0.31
N LEU A 480 -1.56 -8.44 0.98
CA LEU A 480 -1.76 -7.12 1.58
C LEU A 480 -0.78 -6.07 1.02
N LYS A 481 0.50 -6.42 0.90
CA LYS A 481 1.50 -5.50 0.33
C LYS A 481 1.28 -5.28 -1.17
N SER A 482 0.97 -6.34 -1.91
CA SER A 482 0.91 -6.29 -3.38
C SER A 482 -0.37 -5.66 -3.92
N PHE A 483 -1.52 -5.94 -3.30
CA PHE A 483 -2.84 -5.59 -3.84
C PHE A 483 -3.53 -4.46 -3.09
N THR A 484 -3.34 -4.35 -1.77
CA THR A 484 -3.97 -3.30 -0.96
C THR A 484 -2.97 -2.24 -0.51
N GLY A 485 -1.68 -2.36 -0.88
CA GLY A 485 -0.67 -1.37 -0.60
C GLY A 485 -0.39 -1.16 0.89
N LEU A 486 -0.44 -2.22 1.71
CA LEU A 486 -0.16 -2.16 3.15
C LEU A 486 1.14 -1.39 3.46
N ASP A 487 2.20 -1.59 2.68
CA ASP A 487 3.51 -0.96 2.82
C ASP A 487 3.64 0.44 2.17
N ARG A 488 2.57 0.95 1.55
CA ARG A 488 2.53 2.24 0.84
C ARG A 488 1.84 3.34 1.66
N VAL A 489 2.17 3.41 2.94
CA VAL A 489 1.65 4.42 3.86
C VAL A 489 2.01 5.83 3.38
N ARG A 490 1.00 6.70 3.31
CA ARG A 490 1.16 8.14 3.00
C ARG A 490 0.72 9.06 4.15
N ALA A 491 0.22 8.48 5.24
CA ALA A 491 -0.18 9.20 6.44
C ALA A 491 1.02 9.45 7.36
N ARG A 492 0.92 10.50 8.18
CA ARG A 492 1.93 10.85 9.20
C ARG A 492 1.36 10.92 10.63
N LYS A 493 0.04 10.95 10.78
CA LYS A 493 -0.66 10.80 12.07
C LYS A 493 -0.81 9.31 12.37
N GLU A 494 -0.60 8.90 13.61
CA GLU A 494 -0.65 7.50 14.03
C GLU A 494 -2.00 6.84 13.71
N ASP A 495 -3.11 7.44 14.13
CA ASP A 495 -4.47 6.93 13.89
C ASP A 495 -4.77 6.71 12.39
N ASN A 496 -4.28 7.61 11.53
CA ASN A 496 -4.46 7.49 10.09
C ASN A 496 -3.60 6.38 9.48
N VAL A 497 -2.44 6.06 10.09
CA VAL A 497 -1.64 4.90 9.69
C VAL A 497 -2.35 3.62 10.11
N GLU A 498 -2.89 3.58 11.33
CA GLU A 498 -3.69 2.44 11.80
C GLU A 498 -4.90 2.21 10.90
N THR A 499 -5.64 3.27 10.58
CA THR A 499 -6.76 3.24 9.63
C THR A 499 -6.34 2.65 8.29
N HIS A 500 -5.19 3.05 7.73
CA HIS A 500 -4.64 2.46 6.49
C HIS A 500 -4.31 0.97 6.62
N VAL A 501 -3.77 0.57 7.78
CA VAL A 501 -3.41 -0.83 8.08
C VAL A 501 -4.67 -1.69 8.15
N VAL A 502 -5.66 -1.31 8.96
CA VAL A 502 -6.92 -2.07 9.09
C VAL A 502 -7.69 -2.06 7.77
N LEU A 503 -7.77 -0.91 7.08
CA LEU A 503 -8.41 -0.80 5.77
C LEU A 503 -7.77 -1.69 4.71
N SER A 504 -6.46 -1.98 4.82
CA SER A 504 -5.79 -2.94 3.93
C SER A 504 -6.32 -4.37 4.11
N ALA A 505 -6.53 -4.81 5.36
CA ALA A 505 -7.12 -6.11 5.65
C ALA A 505 -8.59 -6.16 5.20
N VAL A 506 -9.36 -5.14 5.52
CA VAL A 506 -10.76 -4.99 5.11
C VAL A 506 -10.90 -5.03 3.59
N ALA A 507 -10.06 -4.30 2.84
CA ALA A 507 -10.11 -4.30 1.39
C ALA A 507 -9.82 -5.71 0.83
N LEU A 508 -8.81 -6.40 1.36
CA LEU A 508 -8.47 -7.76 0.94
C LEU A 508 -9.65 -8.72 1.17
N VAL A 509 -10.24 -8.71 2.36
CA VAL A 509 -11.35 -9.59 2.73
C VAL A 509 -12.65 -9.21 2.00
N ALA A 510 -12.90 -7.93 1.73
CA ALA A 510 -14.01 -7.51 0.88
C ALA A 510 -13.90 -8.12 -0.52
N GLY A 511 -12.70 -8.22 -1.09
CA GLY A 511 -12.45 -8.95 -2.33
C GLY A 511 -12.80 -10.44 -2.23
N SER A 512 -12.37 -11.09 -1.15
CA SER A 512 -12.71 -12.49 -0.86
C SER A 512 -14.22 -12.72 -0.74
N LEU A 513 -14.91 -11.85 0.00
CA LEU A 513 -16.35 -11.92 0.20
C LEU A 513 -17.11 -11.69 -1.11
N THR A 514 -16.64 -10.75 -1.93
CA THR A 514 -17.20 -10.51 -3.27
C THR A 514 -17.08 -11.77 -4.11
N ALA A 515 -15.93 -12.48 -4.05
CA ALA A 515 -15.75 -13.75 -4.74
C ALA A 515 -16.78 -14.81 -4.33
N LYS A 516 -17.00 -14.96 -3.01
CA LYS A 516 -18.01 -15.87 -2.46
C LYS A 516 -19.41 -15.51 -2.94
N ARG A 517 -19.84 -14.25 -2.74
CA ARG A 517 -21.20 -13.79 -3.07
C ARG A 517 -21.50 -13.83 -4.57
N GLN A 518 -20.49 -13.70 -5.42
CA GLN A 518 -20.63 -13.86 -6.88
C GLN A 518 -20.53 -15.32 -7.35
N GLY A 519 -20.46 -16.30 -6.44
CA GLY A 519 -20.38 -17.72 -6.78
C GLY A 519 -19.07 -18.11 -7.46
N LYS A 520 -17.97 -17.43 -7.13
CA LYS A 520 -16.63 -17.61 -7.72
C LYS A 520 -15.60 -18.01 -6.64
N PRO A 521 -15.75 -19.16 -5.96
CA PRO A 521 -14.91 -19.55 -4.82
C PRO A 521 -13.41 -19.65 -5.15
N GLY A 522 -13.05 -20.01 -6.40
CA GLY A 522 -11.66 -20.02 -6.85
C GLY A 522 -10.98 -18.64 -6.85
N LEU A 523 -11.73 -17.55 -6.69
CA LEU A 523 -11.21 -16.19 -6.62
C LEU A 523 -11.07 -15.64 -5.20
N ILE A 524 -11.50 -16.38 -4.16
CA ILE A 524 -11.45 -15.95 -2.75
C ILE A 524 -10.03 -15.50 -2.35
N ARG A 525 -9.00 -16.22 -2.80
CA ARG A 525 -7.58 -15.88 -2.51
C ARG A 525 -6.89 -15.10 -3.63
N SER A 526 -7.62 -14.64 -4.64
CA SER A 526 -7.07 -14.09 -5.89
C SER A 526 -7.43 -12.61 -6.12
N PRO A 527 -7.01 -11.68 -5.25
CA PRO A 527 -7.35 -10.25 -5.39
C PRO A 527 -6.85 -9.62 -6.71
N GLY A 528 -5.84 -10.20 -7.36
CA GLY A 528 -5.34 -9.75 -8.67
C GLY A 528 -6.29 -9.98 -9.85
N ARG A 529 -7.46 -10.60 -9.62
CA ARG A 529 -8.52 -10.80 -10.61
C ARG A 529 -9.66 -9.78 -10.48
N LEU A 530 -9.49 -8.77 -9.63
CA LEU A 530 -10.40 -7.64 -9.51
C LEU A 530 -10.13 -6.62 -10.63
N ILE A 531 -11.06 -6.51 -11.58
CA ILE A 531 -10.96 -5.63 -12.76
C ILE A 531 -11.85 -4.41 -12.64
#